data_AF-A0A9N9UYS8-F1
#
_entry.id   AF-A0A9N9UYS8-F1
#
_cell.length_a   1.000
_cell.length_b   1.000
_cell.length_c   1.000
_cell.angle_alpha   90.00
_cell.angle_beta   90.00
_cell.angle_gamma   90.00
#
_symmetry.space_group_name_H-M   'P 1'
#
loop_
_entity.id
_entity.type
_entity.pdbx_description
1 polymer ?
#
loop_
_entity_poly.entity_id
_entity_poly.type
_entity_poly.pdbx_seq_one_letter_code
_entity_poly.pdbx_strand_id
1 'polypeptide(L)'
;MALKSLPPVSDFRSQEKTLQIEALDALFEPSTAIHETLLPIIQTAQYSAWPEFIDACHARFLELAKSSSDSSPDPKLLSILGSHPRLGEKKITSAHSAAEQANLQKTADPVESAELARLNREYEEKFPGLIFVVFVNGRGRPEIMENMRTRIARADFALEVDAALQEQAMCDIAKDRAAKLQ
;
A
#
# COMPACT_ATOMS: atom_id res chain seq x y z
N MET A 1 13.35 -0.14 14.95
CA MET A 1 14.15 -0.92 13.97
C MET A 1 13.16 -1.66 13.09
N ALA A 2 13.41 -1.80 11.79
CA ALA A 2 12.56 -2.65 10.96
C ALA A 2 12.61 -4.10 11.48
N LEU A 3 11.45 -4.76 11.52
CA LEU A 3 11.33 -6.15 11.97
C LEU A 3 12.23 -7.05 11.09
N LYS A 4 13.06 -7.89 11.71
CA LYS A 4 14.01 -8.74 10.97
C LYS A 4 13.40 -10.02 10.41
N SER A 5 12.33 -10.50 11.03
CA SER A 5 11.59 -11.69 10.63
C SER A 5 10.19 -11.64 11.23
N LEU A 6 9.19 -12.08 10.46
CA LEU A 6 7.83 -12.22 10.98
C LEU A 6 7.75 -13.44 11.92
N PRO A 7 6.97 -13.37 13.02
CA PRO A 7 6.71 -14.55 13.82
C PRO A 7 5.88 -15.59 13.03
N PRO A 8 5.82 -16.85 13.48
CA PRO A 8 4.83 -17.79 12.99
C PRO A 8 3.44 -17.18 13.09
N VAL A 9 2.69 -17.17 11.98
CA VAL A 9 1.36 -16.54 11.94
C VAL A 9 0.37 -17.21 12.91
N SER A 10 0.61 -18.48 13.25
CA SER A 10 -0.14 -19.24 14.26
C SER A 10 -0.11 -18.58 15.64
N ASP A 11 1.01 -17.94 15.97
CA ASP A 11 1.25 -17.36 17.29
C ASP A 11 0.86 -15.88 17.30
N PHE A 12 0.61 -15.30 16.13
CA PHE A 12 0.38 -13.87 15.92
C PHE A 12 -0.77 -13.32 16.76
N ARG A 13 -1.84 -14.10 16.90
CA ARG A 13 -3.01 -13.76 17.70
C ARG A 13 -2.70 -13.58 19.19
N SER A 14 -1.77 -14.39 19.71
CA SER A 14 -1.36 -14.39 21.12
C SER A 14 -0.19 -13.45 21.43
N GLN A 15 0.39 -12.80 20.42
CA GLN A 15 1.48 -11.84 20.62
C GLN A 15 0.99 -10.58 21.32
N GLU A 16 1.93 -9.89 21.98
CA GLU A 16 1.73 -8.55 22.52
C GLU A 16 1.29 -7.58 21.42
N LYS A 17 0.42 -6.62 21.77
CA LYS A 17 -0.12 -5.64 20.81
C LYS A 17 0.98 -4.86 20.09
N THR A 18 2.09 -4.56 20.77
CA THR A 18 3.26 -3.89 20.18
C THR A 18 3.86 -4.73 19.05
N LEU A 19 4.01 -6.04 19.24
CA LEU A 19 4.53 -6.95 18.21
C LEU A 19 3.55 -7.15 17.06
N GLN A 20 2.24 -7.10 17.35
CA GLN A 20 1.20 -7.09 16.33
C GLN A 20 1.30 -5.84 15.43
N ILE A 21 1.47 -4.68 16.04
CA ILE A 21 1.68 -3.41 15.34
C ILE A 21 2.98 -3.46 14.51
N GLU A 22 4.09 -3.94 15.08
CA GLU A 22 5.36 -4.04 14.36
C GLU A 22 5.28 -4.97 13.13
N ALA A 23 4.53 -6.08 13.22
CA ALA A 23 4.29 -6.95 12.07
C ALA A 23 3.39 -6.28 11.02
N LEU A 24 2.35 -5.55 11.45
CA LEU A 24 1.52 -4.77 10.54
C LEU A 24 2.32 -3.68 9.82
N ASP A 25 3.22 -2.99 10.52
CA ASP A 25 4.13 -1.97 9.96
C ASP A 25 5.21 -2.56 9.04
N ALA A 26 5.50 -3.86 9.18
CA ALA A 26 6.39 -4.57 8.28
C ALA A 26 5.66 -5.02 7.00
N LEU A 27 4.37 -5.35 7.08
CA LEU A 27 3.55 -5.79 5.95
C LEU A 27 2.94 -4.63 5.17
N PHE A 28 2.50 -3.59 5.86
CA PHE A 28 1.83 -2.41 5.32
C PHE A 28 2.58 -1.15 5.76
N GLU A 29 2.31 -0.02 5.12
CA GLU A 29 2.92 1.25 5.56
C GLU A 29 2.39 1.67 6.94
N PRO A 30 3.25 2.20 7.84
CA PRO A 30 2.83 2.58 9.18
C PRO A 30 1.72 3.64 9.17
N SER A 31 0.55 3.29 9.71
CA SER A 31 -0.61 4.17 9.77
C SER A 31 -1.55 3.78 10.90
N THR A 32 -1.97 4.78 11.68
CA THR A 32 -3.01 4.61 12.71
C THR A 32 -4.30 4.02 12.12
N ALA A 33 -4.68 4.43 10.90
CA ALA A 33 -5.89 3.93 10.24
C ALA A 33 -5.77 2.44 9.88
N ILE A 34 -4.58 2.00 9.47
CA ILE A 34 -4.29 0.58 9.21
C ILE A 34 -4.36 -0.22 10.50
N HIS A 35 -3.74 0.26 11.59
CA HIS A 35 -3.77 -0.43 12.88
C HIS A 35 -5.19 -0.57 13.42
N GLU A 36 -5.97 0.51 13.42
CA GLU A 36 -7.38 0.46 13.86
C GLU A 36 -8.23 -0.51 13.05
N THR A 37 -7.92 -0.67 11.76
CA THR A 37 -8.69 -1.52 10.84
C THR A 37 -8.28 -2.99 10.95
N LEU A 38 -6.98 -3.27 11.09
CA LEU A 38 -6.44 -4.62 10.99
C LEU A 38 -6.19 -5.32 12.33
N LEU A 39 -5.98 -4.57 13.43
CA LEU A 39 -5.85 -5.19 14.76
C LEU A 39 -7.06 -6.08 15.13
N PRO A 40 -8.32 -5.70 14.83
CA PRO A 40 -9.45 -6.60 15.04
C PRO A 40 -9.38 -7.88 14.20
N ILE A 41 -8.83 -7.82 12.98
CA ILE A 41 -8.72 -8.97 12.05
C ILE A 41 -7.80 -10.05 12.62
N ILE A 42 -6.77 -9.67 13.36
CA ILE A 42 -5.89 -10.64 14.06
C ILE A 42 -6.69 -11.57 14.99
N GLN A 43 -7.84 -11.10 15.49
CA GLN A 43 -8.67 -11.83 16.45
C GLN A 43 -9.83 -12.61 15.81
N THR A 44 -10.09 -12.46 14.51
CA THR A 44 -11.28 -13.05 13.86
C THR A 44 -11.09 -14.52 13.50
N ALA A 45 -9.87 -14.95 13.21
CA ALA A 45 -9.54 -16.32 12.83
C ALA A 45 -8.15 -16.74 13.29
N GLN A 46 -7.88 -18.03 13.21
CA GLN A 46 -6.53 -18.57 13.29
C GLN A 46 -6.02 -18.80 11.87
N TYR A 47 -4.93 -18.11 11.52
CA TYR A 47 -4.34 -18.18 10.19
C TYR A 47 -3.24 -19.25 10.17
N SER A 48 -3.11 -19.93 9.03
CA SER A 48 -2.10 -20.96 8.81
C SER A 48 -0.87 -20.44 8.05
N ALA A 49 -1.04 -19.38 7.25
CA ALA A 49 0.04 -18.71 6.53
C ALA A 49 -0.19 -17.18 6.46
N TRP A 50 0.90 -16.40 6.31
CA TRP A 50 0.81 -14.94 6.16
C TRP A 50 -0.03 -14.48 4.95
N PRO A 51 0.02 -15.13 3.77
CA PRO A 51 -0.88 -14.77 2.66
C PRO A 51 -2.37 -14.87 3.03
N GLU A 52 -2.76 -15.84 3.87
CA GLU A 52 -4.15 -16.00 4.33
C GLU A 52 -4.58 -14.82 5.23
N PHE A 53 -3.69 -14.38 6.13
CA PHE A 53 -3.93 -13.18 6.94
C PHE A 53 -4.05 -11.93 6.05
N ILE A 54 -3.15 -11.78 5.06
CA ILE A 54 -3.17 -10.65 4.13
C ILE A 54 -4.46 -10.65 3.30
N ASP A 55 -4.95 -11.81 2.86
CA ASP A 55 -6.23 -11.94 2.16
C ASP A 55 -7.42 -11.55 3.06
N ALA A 56 -7.36 -11.83 4.36
CA ALA A 56 -8.37 -11.35 5.31
C ALA A 56 -8.30 -9.82 5.55
N CYS A 57 -7.10 -9.25 5.64
CA CYS A 57 -6.91 -7.79 5.68
C CYS A 57 -7.48 -7.14 4.42
N HIS A 58 -7.23 -7.76 3.26
CA HIS A 58 -7.72 -7.31 1.99
C HIS A 58 -9.25 -7.31 1.91
N ALA A 59 -9.91 -8.40 2.33
CA ALA A 59 -11.36 -8.47 2.41
C ALA A 59 -11.91 -7.31 3.27
N ARG A 60 -11.24 -6.99 4.38
CA ARG A 60 -11.64 -5.87 5.24
C ARG A 60 -11.49 -4.51 4.56
N PHE A 61 -10.44 -4.31 3.78
CA PHE A 61 -10.29 -3.07 3.00
C PHE A 61 -11.33 -2.94 1.89
N LEU A 62 -11.67 -4.05 1.20
CA LEU A 62 -12.73 -4.05 0.19
C LEU A 62 -14.10 -3.75 0.80
N GLU A 63 -14.37 -4.18 2.03
CA GLU A 63 -15.58 -3.78 2.75
C GLU A 63 -15.64 -2.27 3.00
N LEU A 64 -14.52 -1.64 3.39
CA LEU A 64 -14.45 -0.18 3.53
C LEU A 64 -14.60 0.54 2.18
N ALA A 65 -14.05 -0.03 1.11
CA ALA A 65 -14.19 0.48 -0.24
C ALA A 65 -15.65 0.46 -0.71
N LYS A 66 -16.42 -0.59 -0.40
CA LYS A 66 -17.85 -0.69 -0.77
C LYS A 66 -18.72 0.40 -0.16
N SER A 67 -18.35 0.92 1.01
CA SER A 67 -19.03 2.05 1.64
C SER A 67 -18.52 3.42 1.19
N SER A 68 -17.48 3.46 0.36
CA SER A 68 -16.84 4.68 -0.14
C SER A 68 -17.27 4.97 -1.57
N SER A 69 -17.44 6.25 -1.91
CA SER A 69 -17.75 6.70 -3.28
C SER A 69 -17.09 8.04 -3.57
N ASP A 70 -17.03 8.45 -4.83
CA ASP A 70 -16.48 9.76 -5.22
C ASP A 70 -17.22 10.93 -4.54
N SER A 71 -18.54 10.82 -4.37
CA SER A 71 -19.37 11.83 -3.69
C SER A 71 -19.30 11.79 -2.16
N SER A 72 -18.83 10.69 -1.59
CA SER A 72 -18.71 10.49 -0.15
C SER A 72 -17.58 9.50 0.12
N PRO A 73 -16.32 9.96 0.01
CA PRO A 73 -15.19 9.09 0.20
C PRO A 73 -15.01 8.79 1.69
N ASP A 74 -14.77 7.52 2.03
CA ASP A 74 -14.53 7.11 3.41
C ASP A 74 -13.17 7.67 3.88
N PRO A 75 -13.14 8.54 4.92
CA PRO A 75 -11.89 9.14 5.40
C PRO A 75 -10.87 8.13 5.91
N LYS A 76 -11.33 6.98 6.43
CA LYS A 76 -10.47 5.89 6.91
C LYS A 76 -9.82 5.18 5.73
N LEU A 77 -10.57 4.91 4.66
CA LEU A 77 -10.03 4.36 3.42
C LEU A 77 -9.00 5.30 2.80
N LEU A 78 -9.31 6.60 2.69
CA LEU A 78 -8.36 7.58 2.17
C LEU A 78 -7.07 7.64 3.00
N SER A 79 -7.19 7.55 4.34
CA SER A 79 -6.03 7.53 5.24
C SER A 79 -5.17 6.25 5.10
N ILE A 80 -5.80 5.10 4.82
CA ILE A 80 -5.10 3.83 4.53
C ILE A 80 -4.36 3.92 3.19
N LEU A 81 -5.02 4.39 2.14
CA LEU A 81 -4.40 4.50 0.82
C LEU A 81 -3.30 5.58 0.81
N GLY A 82 -3.57 6.71 1.48
CA GLY A 82 -2.67 7.85 1.60
C GLY A 82 -1.51 7.67 2.58
N SER A 83 -1.39 6.55 3.29
CA SER A 83 -0.21 6.26 4.11
C SER A 83 1.01 5.88 3.28
N HIS A 84 0.84 5.58 1.99
CA HIS A 84 1.94 5.22 1.11
C HIS A 84 2.76 6.44 0.72
N PRO A 85 4.11 6.33 0.70
CA PRO A 85 4.95 7.40 0.20
C PRO A 85 4.74 7.58 -1.31
N ARG A 86 4.84 8.82 -1.79
CA ARG A 86 4.70 9.11 -3.22
C ARG A 86 5.82 8.45 -4.02
N LEU A 87 5.50 8.02 -5.24
CA LEU A 87 6.52 7.49 -6.15
C LEU A 87 7.53 8.58 -6.53
N GLY A 88 8.81 8.30 -6.32
CA GLY A 88 9.91 9.22 -6.62
C GLY A 88 10.21 10.24 -5.52
N GLU A 89 9.60 10.12 -4.35
CA GLU A 89 9.90 10.99 -3.21
C GLU A 89 11.32 10.72 -2.68
N LYS A 90 12.08 11.80 -2.41
CA LYS A 90 13.48 11.71 -1.99
C LYS A 90 13.66 11.27 -0.53
N LYS A 91 12.63 11.43 0.30
CA LYS A 91 12.64 11.11 1.73
C LYS A 91 11.59 10.05 2.00
N ILE A 92 11.96 8.80 1.81
CA ILE A 92 11.14 7.66 2.19
C ILE A 92 11.57 7.22 3.60
N THR A 93 10.67 7.32 4.56
CA THR A 93 10.93 6.98 5.97
C THR A 93 10.83 5.47 6.22
N SER A 94 10.03 4.76 5.44
CA SER A 94 9.89 3.30 5.46
C SER A 94 11.04 2.62 4.71
N ALA A 95 11.78 1.75 5.40
CA ALA A 95 12.89 1.00 4.80
C ALA A 95 12.43 0.09 3.65
N HIS A 96 11.21 -0.46 3.75
CA HIS A 96 10.62 -1.31 2.71
C HIS A 96 10.31 -0.49 1.46
N SER A 97 9.58 0.62 1.61
CA SER A 97 9.29 1.54 0.50
C SER A 97 10.56 2.09 -0.16
N ALA A 98 11.62 2.35 0.62
CA ALA A 98 12.90 2.82 0.07
C ALA A 98 13.57 1.76 -0.80
N ALA A 99 13.52 0.49 -0.38
CA ALA A 99 14.04 -0.64 -1.16
C ALA A 99 13.21 -0.91 -2.42
N GLU A 100 11.89 -0.83 -2.32
CA GLU A 100 10.95 -1.02 -3.44
C GLU A 100 11.19 0.03 -4.53
N GLN A 101 11.32 1.31 -4.14
CA GLN A 101 11.55 2.39 -5.08
C GLN A 101 13.03 2.60 -5.46
N ALA A 102 13.96 1.79 -4.94
CA ALA A 102 15.40 1.99 -5.18
C ALA A 102 15.76 1.96 -6.66
N ASN A 103 15.11 1.09 -7.45
CA ASN A 103 15.31 1.02 -8.89
C ASN A 103 14.79 2.28 -9.61
N LEU A 104 13.69 2.88 -9.14
CA LEU A 104 13.15 4.12 -9.69
C LEU A 104 14.04 5.33 -9.38
N GLN A 105 14.80 5.28 -8.28
CA GLN A 105 15.75 6.32 -7.89
C GLN A 105 17.09 6.19 -8.64
N LYS A 106 17.55 4.96 -8.94
CA LYS A 106 18.82 4.72 -9.63
C LYS A 106 18.83 5.16 -11.09
N THR A 107 17.69 5.09 -11.78
CA THR A 107 17.56 5.47 -13.19
C THR A 107 16.89 6.83 -13.38
N ALA A 108 16.88 7.67 -12.34
CA ALA A 108 16.13 8.92 -12.34
C ALA A 108 16.82 9.98 -13.22
N ASP A 109 16.42 10.07 -14.49
CA ASP A 109 16.66 11.24 -15.30
C ASP A 109 15.92 12.46 -14.69
N PRO A 110 16.53 13.65 -14.63
CA PRO A 110 15.86 14.86 -14.17
C PRO A 110 14.53 15.16 -14.87
N VAL A 111 14.42 14.85 -16.17
CA VAL A 111 13.21 15.04 -16.98
C VAL A 111 12.11 14.08 -16.55
N GLU A 112 12.42 12.78 -16.42
CA GLU A 112 11.46 11.79 -15.93
C GLU A 112 11.05 12.02 -14.48
N SER A 113 11.93 12.62 -13.68
CA SER A 113 11.64 13.02 -12.30
C SER A 113 10.65 14.16 -12.23
N ALA A 114 10.83 15.18 -13.06
CA ALA A 114 9.88 16.27 -13.19
C ALA A 114 8.52 15.77 -13.72
N GLU A 115 8.53 14.85 -14.68
CA GLU A 115 7.29 14.28 -15.24
C GLU A 115 6.54 13.44 -14.22
N LEU A 116 7.21 12.56 -13.46
CA LEU A 116 6.55 11.79 -12.41
C LEU A 116 5.96 12.70 -11.31
N ALA A 117 6.66 13.77 -10.95
CA ALA A 117 6.14 14.76 -10.00
C ALA A 117 4.94 15.54 -10.55
N ARG A 118 4.90 15.79 -11.88
CA ARG A 118 3.73 16.35 -12.55
C ARG A 118 2.55 15.38 -12.52
N LEU A 119 2.77 14.12 -12.89
CA LEU A 119 1.71 13.11 -12.91
C LEU A 119 1.16 12.80 -11.52
N ASN A 120 1.99 12.79 -10.46
CA ASN A 120 1.49 12.67 -9.09
C ASN A 120 0.53 13.80 -8.72
N ARG A 121 0.82 15.05 -9.13
CA ARG A 121 -0.08 16.19 -8.91
C ARG A 121 -1.37 16.05 -9.70
N GLU A 122 -1.28 15.71 -10.98
CA GLU A 122 -2.47 15.47 -11.82
C GLU A 122 -3.34 14.35 -11.27
N TYR A 123 -2.73 13.29 -10.74
CA TYR A 123 -3.43 12.21 -10.07
C TYR A 123 -4.15 12.67 -8.81
N GLU A 124 -3.47 13.41 -7.93
CA GLU A 124 -4.06 13.93 -6.68
C GLU A 124 -5.15 14.98 -6.93
N GLU A 125 -5.03 15.78 -7.99
CA GLU A 125 -6.08 16.69 -8.47
C GLU A 125 -7.29 15.92 -8.99
N LYS A 126 -7.05 14.79 -9.67
CA LYS A 126 -8.12 13.96 -10.23
C LYS A 126 -8.84 13.13 -9.18
N PHE A 127 -8.10 12.66 -8.17
CA PHE A 127 -8.60 11.82 -7.08
C PHE A 127 -8.23 12.43 -5.72
N PRO A 128 -8.99 13.43 -5.25
CA PRO A 128 -8.68 14.12 -4.00
C PRO A 128 -8.58 13.17 -2.81
N GLY A 129 -7.44 13.18 -2.13
CA GLY A 129 -7.18 12.34 -0.96
C GLY A 129 -6.62 10.95 -1.25
N LEU A 130 -6.44 10.58 -2.53
CA LEU A 130 -5.71 9.38 -2.93
C LEU A 130 -4.26 9.72 -3.31
N ILE A 131 -3.37 8.79 -3.04
CA ILE A 131 -2.00 8.78 -3.58
C ILE A 131 -1.92 7.64 -4.57
N PHE A 132 -1.20 7.84 -5.67
CA PHE A 132 -1.00 6.79 -6.65
C PHE A 132 -0.13 5.68 -6.06
N VAL A 133 -0.74 4.51 -5.85
CA VAL A 133 -0.04 3.31 -5.37
C VAL A 133 0.01 2.26 -6.49
N VAL A 134 1.22 1.74 -6.74
CA VAL A 134 1.47 0.63 -7.66
C VAL A 134 2.66 -0.19 -7.18
N PHE A 135 2.64 -1.48 -7.47
CA PHE A 135 3.64 -2.46 -7.15
C PHE A 135 4.69 -2.38 -8.25
N VAL A 136 5.85 -1.89 -7.84
CA VAL A 136 6.91 -1.52 -8.75
C VAL A 136 7.73 -2.70 -9.23
N ASN A 137 7.70 -3.86 -8.56
CA ASN A 137 8.32 -5.16 -8.88
C ASN A 137 9.24 -5.26 -10.13
N GLY A 138 10.30 -4.46 -10.20
CA GLY A 138 11.21 -4.41 -11.36
C GLY A 138 10.70 -3.66 -12.60
N ARG A 139 9.47 -3.13 -12.59
CA ARG A 139 8.90 -2.23 -13.60
C ARG A 139 9.70 -0.94 -13.72
N GLY A 140 9.90 -0.49 -14.95
CA GLY A 140 10.60 0.76 -15.23
C GLY A 140 9.73 2.00 -14.99
N ARG A 141 10.36 3.17 -14.82
CA ARG A 141 9.64 4.46 -14.70
C ARG A 141 8.69 4.73 -15.87
N PRO A 142 9.06 4.51 -17.15
CA PRO A 142 8.15 4.77 -18.26
C PRO A 142 6.86 3.95 -18.18
N GLU A 143 6.96 2.69 -17.76
CA GLU A 143 5.83 1.79 -17.61
C GLU A 143 4.89 2.21 -16.47
N ILE A 144 5.48 2.63 -15.34
CA ILE A 144 4.72 3.17 -14.21
C ILE A 144 4.01 4.47 -14.57
N MET A 145 4.71 5.38 -15.26
CA MET A 145 4.12 6.65 -15.71
C MET A 145 2.98 6.42 -16.71
N GLU A 146 3.09 5.40 -17.57
CA GLU A 146 2.01 5.04 -18.50
C GLU A 146 0.80 4.43 -17.79
N ASN A 147 1.04 3.57 -16.79
CA ASN A 147 -0.02 3.05 -15.92
C ASN A 147 -0.73 4.19 -15.17
N MET A 148 0.04 5.16 -14.65
CA MET A 148 -0.51 6.34 -13.98
C MET A 148 -1.37 7.18 -14.93
N ARG A 149 -0.90 7.46 -16.15
CA ARG A 149 -1.68 8.16 -17.17
C ARG A 149 -2.97 7.43 -17.54
N THR A 150 -2.91 6.11 -17.70
CA THR A 150 -4.08 5.28 -17.99
C THR A 150 -5.13 5.37 -16.89
N ARG A 151 -4.70 5.32 -15.62
CA ARG A 151 -5.58 5.42 -14.45
C ARG A 151 -6.19 6.83 -14.30
N ILE A 152 -5.41 7.88 -14.53
CA ILE A 152 -5.90 9.27 -14.58
C ILE A 152 -6.96 9.43 -15.69
N ALA A 153 -6.68 8.92 -16.90
CA ALA A 153 -7.59 9.01 -18.04
C ALA A 153 -8.89 8.24 -17.84
N ARG A 154 -8.82 7.09 -17.14
CA ARG A 154 -10.00 6.30 -16.75
C ARG A 154 -10.94 7.09 -15.85
N ALA A 155 -10.40 7.97 -14.99
CA ALA A 155 -11.18 8.94 -14.21
C ALA A 155 -12.29 8.33 -13.32
N ASP A 156 -12.16 7.06 -12.95
CA ASP A 156 -13.16 6.30 -12.20
C ASP A 156 -12.64 6.03 -10.80
N PHE A 157 -13.25 6.66 -9.79
CA PHE A 157 -12.84 6.55 -8.39
C PHE A 157 -12.97 5.13 -7.84
N ALA A 158 -14.05 4.40 -8.19
CA ALA A 158 -14.28 3.06 -7.67
C ALA A 158 -13.23 2.08 -8.22
N LEU A 159 -12.99 2.13 -9.53
CA LEU A 159 -11.95 1.32 -10.15
C LEU A 159 -10.54 1.71 -9.69
N GLU A 160 -10.35 2.94 -9.24
CA GLU A 160 -9.09 3.43 -8.71
C GLU A 160 -8.80 2.93 -7.31
N VAL A 161 -9.81 2.96 -6.43
CA VAL A 161 -9.78 2.34 -5.11
C VAL A 161 -9.53 0.83 -5.25
N ASP A 162 -10.25 0.15 -6.14
CA ASP A 162 -10.06 -1.28 -6.40
C ASP A 162 -8.64 -1.56 -6.92
N ALA A 163 -8.10 -0.74 -7.84
CA ALA A 163 -6.73 -0.91 -8.32
C ALA A 163 -5.67 -0.68 -7.22
N ALA A 164 -5.91 0.25 -6.29
CA ALA A 164 -5.00 0.51 -5.18
C ALA A 164 -5.03 -0.62 -4.11
N LEU A 165 -6.20 -1.23 -3.89
CA LEU A 165 -6.39 -2.31 -2.91
C LEU A 165 -6.04 -3.70 -3.47
N GLN A 166 -6.48 -4.00 -4.69
CA GLN A 166 -6.67 -5.35 -5.21
C GLN A 166 -5.55 -5.75 -6.19
N GLU A 167 -5.43 -5.05 -7.33
CA GLU A 167 -4.78 -5.64 -8.50
C GLU A 167 -3.29 -5.34 -8.64
N GLN A 168 -2.78 -4.31 -7.98
CA GLN A 168 -1.42 -3.84 -8.29
C GLN A 168 -0.69 -3.20 -7.12
N ALA A 169 -1.11 -3.23 -5.87
CA ALA A 169 -0.45 -2.41 -4.86
C ALA A 169 -0.42 -3.03 -3.47
N MET A 170 -1.41 -2.77 -2.62
CA MET A 170 -1.23 -3.01 -1.19
C MET A 170 -1.08 -4.49 -0.82
N CYS A 171 -1.91 -5.37 -1.38
CA CYS A 171 -1.88 -6.79 -1.04
C CYS A 171 -0.66 -7.51 -1.62
N ASP A 172 -0.27 -7.19 -2.86
CA ASP A 172 0.91 -7.77 -3.49
C ASP A 172 2.20 -7.29 -2.83
N ILE A 173 2.27 -6.00 -2.47
CA ILE A 173 3.37 -5.44 -1.67
C ILE A 173 3.45 -6.15 -0.32
N ALA A 174 2.32 -6.32 0.38
CA ALA A 174 2.30 -7.00 1.67
C ALA A 174 2.73 -8.48 1.55
N LYS A 175 2.30 -9.19 0.50
CA LYS A 175 2.71 -10.59 0.24
C LYS A 175 4.20 -10.70 -0.09
N ASP A 176 4.71 -9.80 -0.92
CA ASP A 176 6.14 -9.74 -1.25
C ASP A 176 7.00 -9.40 -0.03
N ARG A 177 6.57 -8.45 0.81
CA ARG A 177 7.20 -8.14 2.10
C ARG A 177 7.18 -9.34 3.04
N ALA A 178 6.03 -10.02 3.16
CA ALA A 178 5.91 -11.21 3.98
C ALA A 178 6.90 -12.30 3.55
N ALA A 179 6.98 -12.59 2.25
CA ALA A 179 7.87 -13.59 1.70
C ALA A 179 9.37 -13.28 1.95
N LYS A 180 9.74 -12.00 2.02
CA LYS A 180 11.11 -11.54 2.34
C LYS A 180 11.46 -11.59 3.83
N LEU A 181 10.45 -11.70 4.70
CA LEU A 181 10.58 -11.71 6.16
C LEU A 181 10.37 -13.10 6.78
N GLN A 182 10.20 -14.12 5.94
CA GLN A 182 10.16 -15.54 6.30
C GLN A 182 11.50 -16.21 5.98
#